data_AF-A0A258JN54-F1
#
_entry.id   AF-A0A258JN54-F1
#
_cell.length_a   1.000
_cell.length_b   1.000
_cell.length_c   1.000
_cell.angle_alpha   90.00
_cell.angle_beta   90.00
_cell.angle_gamma   90.00
#
_symmetry.space_group_name_H-M   'P 1'
#
loop_
_entity.id
_entity.type
_entity.pdbx_description
1 polymer ?
#
loop_
_entity_poly.entity_id
_entity_poly.type
_entity_poly.pdbx_seq_one_letter_code
_entity_poly.pdbx_strand_id
1 'polypeptide(L)'
;VVNERDLGAFFYWAPAVVRERFAMLIKDGYKGSGDYGVFAFGAYNGQTANKSEGNRNLHVVTRFSYPFVVGNQIIEPGIQAYTGKWAFTNELSTGVTTANKQNTLDQRVAASFILYPKPFGIQAEYNIGKGPRYNKTTNTVDVSHLEGGYVTLNYKLDLPKHQLIYPFAKFQYYDGGKKFEKDARSYVVRDYELGIEWQPIKAFELVAEWVIADRTFEDSALPNNRQRGNLLRLQAQFNF
;
A
#
# COMPACT_ATOMS: atom_id res chain seq x y z
N VAL A 1 -24.76 8.03 5.76
CA VAL A 1 -24.03 7.25 4.72
C VAL A 1 -22.57 7.27 5.12
N VAL A 2 -22.04 6.14 5.62
CA VAL A 2 -20.68 6.05 6.19
C VAL A 2 -20.00 4.87 5.51
N ASN A 3 -19.68 4.98 4.21
CA ASN A 3 -18.84 4.03 3.45
C ASN A 3 -18.64 4.42 1.95
N GLU A 4 -18.88 5.66 1.53
CA GLU A 4 -18.58 6.07 0.15
C GLU A 4 -17.08 6.10 -0.06
N ARG A 5 -16.53 5.41 -1.04
CA ARG A 5 -15.09 5.47 -1.40
C ARG A 5 -14.78 6.80 -2.11
N ASP A 6 -13.50 7.09 -2.28
CA ASP A 6 -13.07 8.19 -3.16
C ASP A 6 -13.74 8.07 -4.53
N LEU A 7 -14.22 9.20 -5.05
CA LEU A 7 -14.85 9.29 -6.36
C LEU A 7 -13.81 9.78 -7.36
N GLY A 8 -13.66 9.06 -8.46
CA GLY A 8 -12.70 9.38 -9.49
C GLY A 8 -12.97 8.70 -10.82
N ALA A 9 -12.29 9.19 -11.84
CA ALA A 9 -12.27 8.61 -13.18
C ALA A 9 -10.86 8.12 -13.48
N PHE A 10 -10.75 6.89 -13.97
CA PHE A 10 -9.49 6.24 -14.23
C PHE A 10 -9.50 5.59 -15.61
N PHE A 11 -8.43 5.81 -16.36
CA PHE A 11 -8.13 5.14 -17.60
C PHE A 11 -7.09 4.05 -17.33
N TYR A 12 -7.36 2.84 -17.81
CA TYR A 12 -6.45 1.70 -17.73
C TYR A 12 -6.23 1.11 -19.12
N TRP A 13 -4.98 0.78 -19.43
CA TRP A 13 -4.62 0.19 -20.71
C TRP A 13 -3.60 -0.94 -20.55
N ALA A 14 -3.82 -2.03 -21.29
CA ALA A 14 -2.85 -3.10 -21.51
C ALA A 14 -3.07 -3.76 -22.87
N PRO A 15 -1.99 -4.14 -23.58
CA PRO A 15 -2.08 -5.01 -24.76
C PRO A 15 -2.68 -6.38 -24.42
N ALA A 16 -3.40 -7.00 -25.36
CA ALA A 16 -4.05 -8.30 -25.17
C ALA A 16 -3.08 -9.38 -24.66
N VAL A 17 -1.89 -9.49 -25.25
CA VAL A 17 -0.84 -10.43 -24.84
C VAL A 17 -0.39 -10.23 -23.38
N VAL A 18 -0.46 -9.00 -22.86
CA VAL A 18 -0.11 -8.72 -21.46
C VAL A 18 -1.26 -9.06 -20.53
N ARG A 19 -2.52 -8.85 -20.94
CA ARG A 19 -3.70 -9.28 -20.19
C ARG A 19 -3.75 -10.79 -20.02
N GLU A 20 -3.43 -11.54 -21.08
CA GLU A 20 -3.25 -13.00 -21.01
C GLU A 20 -2.16 -13.40 -20.03
N ARG A 21 -1.05 -12.64 -19.99
CA ARG A 21 0.03 -12.86 -19.02
C ARG A 21 -0.45 -12.63 -17.58
N PHE A 22 -1.22 -11.58 -17.31
CA PHE A 22 -1.82 -11.36 -15.99
C PHE A 22 -2.76 -12.49 -15.58
N ALA A 23 -3.60 -12.98 -16.50
CA ALA A 23 -4.47 -14.12 -16.24
C ALA A 23 -3.67 -15.40 -15.93
N MET A 24 -2.58 -15.64 -16.66
CA MET A 24 -1.67 -16.76 -16.42
C MET A 24 -1.02 -16.67 -15.03
N LEU A 25 -0.56 -15.50 -14.61
CA LEU A 25 0.06 -15.30 -13.29
C LEU A 25 -0.87 -15.69 -12.13
N ILE A 26 -2.18 -15.48 -12.28
CA ILE A 26 -3.19 -15.91 -11.30
C ILE A 26 -3.43 -17.41 -11.41
N LYS A 27 -3.72 -17.88 -12.63
CA LYS A 27 -4.07 -19.28 -12.92
C LYS A 27 -2.99 -20.25 -12.45
N ASP A 28 -1.72 -19.89 -12.64
CA ASP A 28 -0.57 -20.76 -12.36
C ASP A 28 -0.02 -20.59 -10.94
N GLY A 29 -0.68 -19.75 -10.11
CA GLY A 29 -0.30 -19.54 -8.72
C GLY A 29 0.93 -18.66 -8.53
N TYR A 30 1.27 -17.82 -9.50
CA TYR A 30 2.40 -16.89 -9.41
C TYR A 30 2.06 -15.60 -8.66
N LYS A 31 1.02 -15.56 -7.81
CA LYS A 31 0.69 -14.37 -7.01
C LYS A 31 0.47 -13.10 -7.85
N GLY A 32 -0.13 -13.24 -9.03
CA GLY A 32 -0.58 -12.12 -9.84
C GLY A 32 -1.64 -11.28 -9.13
N SER A 33 -1.57 -9.95 -9.27
CA SER A 33 -2.48 -9.03 -8.59
C SER A 33 -3.85 -8.86 -9.26
N GLY A 34 -4.00 -9.25 -10.53
CA GLY A 34 -5.16 -8.91 -11.36
C GLY A 34 -4.75 -8.23 -12.66
N ASP A 35 -5.70 -8.07 -13.60
CA ASP A 35 -5.50 -7.19 -14.76
C ASP A 35 -5.88 -5.75 -14.38
N TYR A 36 -4.88 -4.97 -13.97
CA TYR A 36 -5.01 -3.52 -13.72
C TYR A 36 -4.35 -2.69 -14.82
N GLY A 37 -4.12 -3.27 -16.00
CA GLY A 37 -3.39 -2.62 -17.08
C GLY A 37 -1.88 -2.48 -16.81
N VAL A 38 -1.15 -2.10 -17.87
CA VAL A 38 0.27 -1.70 -17.77
C VAL A 38 0.44 -0.20 -17.60
N PHE A 39 -0.59 0.56 -17.99
CA PHE A 39 -0.65 2.01 -17.82
C PHE A 39 -1.98 2.38 -17.18
N ALA A 40 -1.91 3.28 -16.21
CA ALA A 40 -3.08 3.88 -15.60
C ALA A 40 -2.88 5.40 -15.45
N PHE A 41 -3.94 6.15 -15.69
CA PHE A 41 -4.01 7.58 -15.39
C PHE A 41 -5.40 7.90 -14.85
N GLY A 42 -5.50 8.73 -13.82
CA GLY A 42 -6.81 9.11 -13.31
C GLY A 42 -6.78 10.35 -12.43
N ALA A 43 -7.99 10.84 -12.18
CA ALA A 43 -8.23 11.94 -11.26
C ALA A 43 -9.32 11.54 -10.27
N TYR A 44 -9.13 11.89 -9.00
CA TYR A 44 -10.04 11.54 -7.91
C TYR A 44 -10.04 12.64 -6.85
N ASN A 45 -11.08 12.71 -6.04
CA ASN A 45 -11.23 13.72 -4.98
C ASN A 45 -10.18 13.63 -3.86
N GLY A 46 -9.58 12.45 -3.66
CA GLY A 46 -8.45 12.22 -2.75
C GLY A 46 -8.71 12.58 -1.29
N GLN A 47 -9.96 12.49 -0.87
CA GLN A 47 -10.46 12.97 0.43
C GLN A 47 -10.89 11.82 1.35
N THR A 48 -10.68 10.59 0.90
CA THR A 48 -11.13 9.33 1.51
C THR A 48 -12.64 9.33 1.75
N ALA A 49 -13.12 8.31 2.47
CA ALA A 49 -14.53 8.00 2.48
C ALA A 49 -15.42 9.09 3.11
N ASN A 50 -16.57 9.35 2.49
CA ASN A 50 -17.66 10.23 2.97
C ASN A 50 -17.32 11.73 3.12
N LYS A 51 -16.40 12.26 2.31
CA LYS A 51 -15.97 13.68 2.39
C LYS A 51 -15.81 14.33 1.01
N SER A 52 -16.59 13.89 0.03
CA SER A 52 -16.52 14.39 -1.37
C SER A 52 -16.63 15.91 -1.48
N GLU A 53 -17.39 16.56 -0.60
CA GLU A 53 -17.60 18.01 -0.59
C GLU A 53 -16.44 18.82 0.05
N GLY A 54 -15.57 18.15 0.83
CA GLY A 54 -14.53 18.82 1.62
C GLY A 54 -13.33 19.28 0.79
N ASN A 55 -13.11 18.70 -0.39
CA ASN A 55 -11.97 19.01 -1.24
C ASN A 55 -12.42 19.31 -2.67
N ARG A 56 -12.25 20.56 -3.09
CA ARG A 56 -12.51 20.98 -4.47
C ARG A 56 -11.34 20.70 -5.41
N ASN A 57 -10.19 20.26 -4.88
CA ASN A 57 -9.03 19.91 -5.68
C ASN A 57 -9.04 18.41 -5.95
N LEU A 58 -8.66 18.03 -7.17
CA LEU A 58 -8.48 16.63 -7.53
C LEU A 58 -7.03 16.23 -7.28
N HIS A 59 -6.85 15.02 -6.76
CA HIS A 59 -5.61 14.28 -6.90
C HIS A 59 -5.54 13.70 -8.31
N VAL A 60 -4.37 13.79 -8.91
CA VAL A 60 -4.05 13.15 -10.19
C VAL A 60 -3.04 12.05 -9.91
N VAL A 61 -3.27 10.88 -10.48
CA VAL A 61 -2.43 9.69 -10.32
C VAL A 61 -2.06 9.12 -11.68
N THR A 62 -0.84 8.61 -11.77
CA THR A 62 -0.35 7.86 -12.92
C THR A 62 0.42 6.64 -12.42
N ARG A 63 0.36 5.55 -13.20
CA ARG A 63 1.14 4.35 -12.96
C ARG A 63 1.54 3.73 -14.29
N PHE A 64 2.76 3.23 -14.34
CA PHE A 64 3.25 2.38 -15.40
C PHE A 64 3.92 1.14 -14.79
N SER A 65 3.57 -0.05 -15.25
CA SER A 65 4.08 -1.33 -14.74
C SER A 65 4.05 -2.35 -15.87
N TYR A 66 5.16 -3.04 -16.16
CA TYR A 66 5.20 -3.95 -17.30
C TYR A 66 5.80 -5.32 -16.95
N PRO A 67 5.05 -6.42 -17.08
CA PRO A 67 5.53 -7.76 -16.73
C PRO A 67 6.40 -8.37 -17.84
N PHE A 68 7.69 -8.09 -17.86
CA PHE A 68 8.64 -8.65 -18.82
C PHE A 68 8.87 -10.15 -18.58
N VAL A 69 8.96 -10.91 -19.67
CA VAL A 69 9.41 -12.31 -19.63
C VAL A 69 10.92 -12.31 -19.92
N VAL A 70 11.70 -12.84 -18.99
CA VAL A 70 13.16 -12.95 -19.08
C VAL A 70 13.55 -14.42 -18.91
N GLY A 71 13.84 -15.09 -20.02
CA GLY A 71 14.08 -16.53 -20.02
C GLY A 71 12.85 -17.30 -19.54
N ASN A 72 12.99 -18.06 -18.45
CA ASN A 72 11.88 -18.80 -17.85
C ASN A 72 11.14 -18.01 -16.75
N GLN A 73 11.54 -16.77 -16.47
CA GLN A 73 11.08 -15.98 -15.34
C GLN A 73 10.32 -14.72 -15.78
N ILE A 74 9.54 -14.13 -14.88
CA ILE A 74 8.76 -12.91 -15.14
C ILE A 74 9.10 -11.87 -14.08
N ILE A 75 9.46 -10.67 -14.55
CA ILE A 75 9.70 -9.50 -13.71
C ILE A 75 8.75 -8.39 -14.08
N GLU A 76 8.32 -7.59 -13.11
CA GLU A 76 7.47 -6.43 -13.32
C GLU A 76 8.02 -5.23 -12.55
N PRO A 77 8.91 -4.45 -13.18
CA PRO A 77 9.22 -3.12 -12.69
C PRO A 77 8.04 -2.18 -12.93
N GLY A 78 7.84 -1.26 -12.00
CA GLY A 78 6.80 -0.26 -12.08
C GLY A 78 7.24 1.07 -11.47
N ILE A 79 6.57 2.12 -11.93
CA ILE A 79 6.67 3.47 -11.37
C ILE A 79 5.26 4.03 -11.26
N GLN A 80 4.97 4.68 -10.14
CA GLN A 80 3.72 5.39 -9.94
C GLN A 80 3.98 6.73 -9.27
N ALA A 81 3.10 7.68 -9.55
CA ALA A 81 3.13 8.97 -8.90
C ALA A 81 1.71 9.48 -8.71
N TYR A 82 1.52 10.27 -7.68
CA TYR A 82 0.34 11.11 -7.56
C TYR A 82 0.70 12.45 -6.95
N THR A 83 -0.16 13.43 -7.23
CA THR A 83 -0.11 14.74 -6.59
C THR A 83 -1.51 15.28 -6.42
N GLY A 84 -1.73 16.01 -5.33
CA GLY A 84 -3.00 16.61 -5.02
C GLY A 84 -2.92 17.47 -3.77
N LYS A 85 -4.09 17.91 -3.32
CA LYS A 85 -4.25 18.72 -2.13
C LYS A 85 -5.18 18.01 -1.18
N TRP A 86 -4.80 17.94 0.09
CA TRP A 86 -5.62 17.42 1.16
C TRP A 86 -6.35 18.57 1.86
N ALA A 87 -7.64 18.37 2.12
CA ALA A 87 -8.45 19.28 2.92
C ALA A 87 -8.78 18.62 4.25
N PHE A 88 -8.28 19.15 5.35
CA PHE A 88 -8.70 18.70 6.68
C PHE A 88 -10.14 19.12 6.95
N THR A 89 -10.93 18.19 7.47
CA THR A 89 -12.28 18.46 7.97
C THR A 89 -12.25 18.43 9.50
N ASN A 90 -12.28 17.23 10.06
CA ASN A 90 -12.44 16.97 11.50
C ASN A 90 -11.24 16.21 12.10
N GLU A 91 -10.17 16.00 11.33
CA GLU A 91 -8.99 15.29 11.80
C GLU A 91 -8.15 16.12 12.78
N LEU A 92 -8.20 17.45 12.67
CA LEU A 92 -7.42 18.36 13.52
C LEU A 92 -8.09 18.53 14.88
N SER A 93 -7.33 18.27 15.94
CA SER A 93 -7.76 18.45 17.32
C SER A 93 -7.81 19.92 17.73
N THR A 94 -8.57 20.22 18.78
CA THR A 94 -8.58 21.56 19.38
C THR A 94 -7.17 21.99 19.77
N GLY A 95 -6.75 23.16 19.30
CA GLY A 95 -5.41 23.71 19.56
C GLY A 95 -4.31 23.26 18.59
N VAL A 96 -4.58 22.27 17.73
CA VAL A 96 -3.67 21.88 16.64
C VAL A 96 -3.95 22.76 15.43
N THR A 97 -2.91 23.40 14.91
CA THR A 97 -3.04 24.32 13.77
C THR A 97 -2.30 23.80 12.54
N THR A 98 -2.69 24.28 11.36
CA THR A 98 -1.99 24.00 10.11
C THR A 98 -2.01 25.26 9.25
N ALA A 99 -0.93 25.51 8.50
CA ALA A 99 -0.81 26.72 7.67
C ALA A 99 -1.91 26.80 6.61
N ASN A 100 -2.37 25.67 6.06
CA ASN A 100 -3.43 25.66 5.06
C ASN A 100 -4.35 24.45 5.17
N LYS A 101 -5.40 24.58 6.00
CA LYS A 101 -6.35 23.50 6.31
C LYS A 101 -7.03 22.90 5.07
N GLN A 102 -7.28 23.69 4.03
CA GLN A 102 -8.06 23.27 2.86
C GLN A 102 -7.19 22.91 1.64
N ASN A 103 -5.89 23.18 1.70
CA ASN A 103 -4.99 23.06 0.55
C ASN A 103 -3.60 22.61 0.99
N THR A 104 -3.55 21.54 1.78
CA THR A 104 -2.28 20.96 2.22
C THR A 104 -1.71 20.06 1.13
N LEU A 105 -0.43 20.21 0.78
CA LEU A 105 0.19 19.41 -0.29
C LEU A 105 0.27 17.93 0.08
N ASP A 106 -0.05 17.06 -0.88
CA ASP A 106 0.09 15.62 -0.76
C ASP A 106 0.52 15.03 -2.10
N GLN A 107 1.76 14.55 -2.15
CA GLN A 107 2.37 14.07 -3.39
C GLN A 107 3.41 13.00 -3.12
N ARG A 108 3.45 11.98 -3.95
CA ARG A 108 4.41 10.87 -3.83
C ARG A 108 4.80 10.35 -5.20
N VAL A 109 6.03 9.87 -5.30
CA VAL A 109 6.49 8.98 -6.36
C VAL A 109 6.91 7.67 -5.70
N ALA A 110 6.64 6.56 -6.35
CA ALA A 110 7.09 5.25 -5.91
C ALA A 110 7.61 4.43 -7.08
N ALA A 111 8.59 3.59 -6.80
CA ALA A 111 9.04 2.54 -7.68
C ALA A 111 8.70 1.19 -7.07
N SER A 112 8.26 0.26 -7.92
CA SER A 112 7.98 -1.11 -7.53
C SER A 112 8.77 -2.09 -8.37
N PHE A 113 9.09 -3.25 -7.81
CA PHE A 113 9.68 -4.35 -8.52
C PHE A 113 9.07 -5.66 -8.03
N ILE A 114 8.61 -6.46 -8.98
CA ILE A 114 8.11 -7.81 -8.71
C ILE A 114 8.95 -8.80 -9.49
N LEU A 115 9.43 -9.84 -8.82
CA LEU A 115 9.88 -11.10 -9.39
C LEU A 115 8.82 -12.14 -9.05
N TYR A 116 8.14 -12.66 -10.04
CA TYR A 116 7.05 -13.60 -9.79
C TYR A 116 7.60 -14.96 -9.28
N PRO A 117 6.94 -15.61 -8.30
CA PRO A 117 7.47 -16.79 -7.62
C PRO A 117 7.52 -18.02 -8.51
N LYS A 118 8.66 -18.20 -9.18
CA LYS A 118 8.92 -19.33 -10.08
C LYS A 118 10.35 -19.90 -9.90
N PRO A 119 10.63 -20.60 -8.79
CA PRO A 119 9.78 -20.73 -7.60
C PRO A 119 9.96 -19.57 -6.62
N PHE A 120 11.13 -18.91 -6.63
CA PHE A 120 11.41 -17.78 -5.75
C PHE A 120 10.80 -16.49 -6.29
N GLY A 121 10.21 -15.70 -5.39
CA GLY A 121 9.60 -14.42 -5.70
C GLY A 121 10.05 -13.30 -4.78
N ILE A 122 10.00 -12.09 -5.33
CA ILE A 122 10.30 -10.82 -4.65
C ILE A 122 9.17 -9.87 -4.98
N GLN A 123 8.69 -9.13 -4.00
CA GLN A 123 7.84 -7.96 -4.23
C GLN A 123 8.39 -6.82 -3.39
N ALA A 124 8.78 -5.73 -4.03
CA ALA A 124 9.28 -4.55 -3.35
C ALA A 124 8.61 -3.30 -3.89
N GLU A 125 8.36 -2.35 -3.00
CA GLU A 125 7.91 -1.01 -3.36
C GLU A 125 8.57 -0.01 -2.42
N TYR A 126 9.01 1.13 -2.96
CA TYR A 126 9.53 2.23 -2.16
C TYR A 126 8.96 3.54 -2.67
N ASN A 127 8.43 4.36 -1.77
CA ASN A 127 7.83 5.65 -2.06
C ASN A 127 8.55 6.76 -1.31
N ILE A 128 8.68 7.90 -1.97
CA ILE A 128 9.18 9.15 -1.41
C ILE A 128 8.22 10.27 -1.77
N GLY A 129 8.10 11.28 -0.92
CA GLY A 129 7.18 12.36 -1.19
C GLY A 129 7.08 13.40 -0.10
N LYS A 130 5.97 14.12 -0.14
CA LYS A 130 5.58 15.11 0.87
C LYS A 130 4.11 14.97 1.20
N GLY A 131 3.78 15.17 2.46
CA GLY A 131 2.39 15.12 2.93
C GLY A 131 2.25 15.77 4.29
N PRO A 132 1.00 15.98 4.75
CA PRO A 132 0.76 16.49 6.09
C PRO A 132 1.30 15.53 7.16
N ARG A 133 1.92 16.07 8.19
CA ARG A 133 2.45 15.34 9.33
C ARG A 133 2.37 16.20 10.60
N TYR A 134 1.92 15.59 11.69
CA TYR A 134 1.95 16.21 13.02
C TYR A 134 3.39 16.51 13.49
N ASN A 135 3.60 17.69 14.07
CA ASN A 135 4.82 18.10 14.74
C ASN A 135 4.52 18.38 16.23
N LYS A 136 5.03 17.53 17.10
CA LYS A 136 4.83 17.61 18.55
C LYS A 136 5.50 18.81 19.23
N THR A 137 6.54 19.38 18.61
CA THR A 137 7.28 20.53 19.19
C THR A 137 6.49 21.82 19.02
N THR A 138 5.85 22.00 17.86
CA THR A 138 5.08 23.20 17.52
C THR A 138 3.59 23.02 17.70
N ASN A 139 3.13 21.79 17.99
CA ASN A 139 1.71 21.40 18.03
C ASN A 139 0.96 21.78 16.74
N THR A 140 1.63 21.60 15.60
CA THR A 140 1.11 21.94 14.26
C THR A 140 1.11 20.73 13.34
N VAL A 141 0.35 20.82 12.25
CA VAL A 141 0.42 19.89 11.12
C VAL A 141 1.03 20.62 9.93
N ASP A 142 2.20 20.17 9.53
CA ASP A 142 2.99 20.77 8.46
C ASP A 142 3.17 19.80 7.29
N VAL A 143 3.44 20.35 6.10
CA VAL A 143 3.88 19.53 4.97
C VAL A 143 5.31 19.08 5.24
N SER A 144 5.48 17.79 5.47
CA SER A 144 6.78 17.18 5.77
C SER A 144 7.16 16.17 4.70
N HIS A 145 8.45 15.88 4.63
CA HIS A 145 8.95 14.76 3.85
C HIS A 145 8.43 13.45 4.43
N LEU A 146 8.17 12.51 3.54
CA LEU A 146 7.86 11.14 3.89
C LEU A 146 8.58 10.17 2.96
N GLU A 147 8.89 9.01 3.49
CA GLU A 147 9.46 7.90 2.75
C GLU A 147 9.07 6.57 3.37
N GLY A 148 9.17 5.50 2.59
CA GLY A 148 8.95 4.16 3.10
C GLY A 148 8.71 3.15 2.01
N GLY A 149 8.75 1.90 2.39
CA GLY A 149 8.58 0.81 1.48
C GLY A 149 8.51 -0.51 2.20
N TYR A 150 8.43 -1.56 1.40
CA TYR A 150 8.53 -2.92 1.88
C TYR A 150 9.28 -3.78 0.89
N VAL A 151 9.75 -4.92 1.37
CA VAL A 151 10.20 -6.04 0.57
C VAL A 151 9.58 -7.31 1.12
N THR A 152 8.98 -8.11 0.25
CA THR A 152 8.45 -9.44 0.53
C THR A 152 9.25 -10.43 -0.29
N LEU A 153 9.77 -11.45 0.37
CA LEU A 153 10.40 -12.62 -0.24
C LEU A 153 9.46 -13.79 -0.05
N ASN A 154 9.23 -14.58 -1.08
CA ASN A 154 8.44 -15.79 -0.97
C ASN A 154 8.97 -16.90 -1.88
N TYR A 155 8.48 -18.12 -1.67
CA TYR A 155 8.85 -19.26 -2.48
C TYR A 155 7.62 -20.11 -2.77
N LYS A 156 7.36 -20.42 -4.04
CA LYS A 156 6.27 -21.30 -4.45
C LYS A 156 6.69 -22.77 -4.34
N LEU A 157 6.03 -23.49 -3.44
CA LEU A 157 6.14 -24.95 -3.31
C LEU A 157 4.90 -25.60 -3.92
N ASP A 158 5.12 -26.38 -4.97
CA ASP A 158 4.11 -27.27 -5.54
C ASP A 158 4.12 -28.60 -4.79
N LEU A 159 3.01 -28.92 -4.13
CA LEU A 159 2.81 -30.17 -3.38
C LEU A 159 1.90 -31.15 -4.14
N PRO A 160 1.89 -32.44 -3.77
CA PRO A 160 0.97 -33.42 -4.33
C PRO A 160 -0.49 -32.96 -4.24
N LYS A 161 -1.33 -33.44 -5.17
CA LYS A 161 -2.75 -33.06 -5.27
C LYS A 161 -2.98 -31.57 -5.56
N HIS A 162 -2.03 -30.92 -6.24
CA HIS A 162 -2.11 -29.50 -6.66
C HIS A 162 -2.24 -28.51 -5.50
N GLN A 163 -1.72 -28.87 -4.32
CA GLN A 163 -1.66 -27.93 -3.19
C GLN A 163 -0.48 -26.99 -3.37
N LEU A 164 -0.63 -25.75 -2.92
CA LEU A 164 0.42 -24.74 -3.00
C LEU A 164 0.77 -24.25 -1.60
N ILE A 165 2.07 -24.12 -1.33
CA ILE A 165 2.56 -23.50 -0.10
C ILE A 165 3.51 -22.35 -0.46
N TYR A 166 3.36 -21.24 0.26
CA TYR A 166 4.21 -20.06 0.13
C TYR A 166 4.74 -19.64 1.50
N PRO A 167 5.90 -20.15 1.95
CA PRO A 167 6.63 -19.44 3.01
C PRO A 167 6.98 -18.04 2.52
N PHE A 168 6.89 -17.06 3.41
CA PHE A 168 7.25 -15.70 3.11
C PHE A 168 7.92 -14.99 4.29
N ALA A 169 8.70 -13.98 3.95
CA ALA A 169 9.25 -13.01 4.89
C ALA A 169 9.03 -11.61 4.31
N LYS A 170 8.54 -10.68 5.11
CA LYS A 170 8.36 -9.29 4.72
C LYS A 170 9.01 -8.35 5.72
N PHE A 171 9.64 -7.31 5.20
CA PHE A 171 10.15 -6.19 5.95
C PHE A 171 9.46 -4.92 5.47
N GLN A 172 9.02 -4.07 6.40
CA GLN A 172 8.36 -2.82 6.11
C GLN A 172 8.97 -1.67 6.92
N TYR A 173 9.23 -0.56 6.23
CA TYR A 173 9.62 0.70 6.83
C TYR A 173 8.72 1.83 6.32
N TYR A 174 8.30 2.74 7.20
CA TYR A 174 7.62 3.97 6.79
C TYR A 174 7.91 5.08 7.78
N ASP A 175 8.25 6.26 7.28
CA ASP A 175 8.43 7.48 8.06
C ASP A 175 7.66 8.61 7.39
N GLY A 176 6.60 9.09 8.05
CA GLY A 176 5.73 10.10 7.47
C GLY A 176 4.41 10.25 8.20
N GLY A 177 3.60 11.22 7.77
CA GLY A 177 2.27 11.42 8.32
C GLY A 177 1.21 10.54 7.66
N LYS A 178 0.15 10.21 8.40
CA LYS A 178 -1.08 9.62 7.85
C LYS A 178 -2.22 10.65 7.89
N LYS A 179 -2.40 11.33 6.76
CA LYS A 179 -3.31 12.49 6.58
C LYS A 179 -4.76 12.32 7.05
N PHE A 180 -5.29 11.09 6.97
CA PHE A 180 -6.67 10.77 7.32
C PHE A 180 -6.86 10.39 8.80
N GLU A 181 -5.77 10.19 9.54
CA GLU A 181 -5.82 9.96 10.98
C GLU A 181 -5.81 11.29 11.73
N LYS A 182 -6.16 11.23 13.02
CA LYS A 182 -6.12 12.37 13.94
C LYS A 182 -4.79 13.12 13.82
N ASP A 183 -4.88 14.44 13.65
CA ASP A 183 -3.76 15.37 13.50
C ASP A 183 -2.78 15.04 12.37
N ALA A 184 -3.19 14.29 11.34
CA ALA A 184 -2.26 13.70 10.37
C ALA A 184 -1.08 12.99 11.06
N ARG A 185 -1.43 12.12 12.01
CA ARG A 185 -0.53 11.43 12.94
C ARG A 185 0.82 11.08 12.30
N SER A 186 1.89 11.47 12.98
CA SER A 186 3.27 11.17 12.59
C SER A 186 3.54 9.70 12.86
N TYR A 187 4.06 8.96 11.87
CA TYR A 187 4.43 7.56 11.99
C TYR A 187 5.91 7.35 11.73
N VAL A 188 6.49 6.43 12.50
CA VAL A 188 7.68 5.69 12.12
C VAL A 188 7.39 4.21 12.34
N VAL A 189 7.30 3.42 11.28
CA VAL A 189 6.96 2.00 11.29
C VAL A 189 8.18 1.19 10.91
N ARG A 190 8.47 0.14 11.69
CA ARG A 190 9.46 -0.89 11.39
C ARG A 190 8.87 -2.24 11.76
N ASP A 191 8.41 -2.97 10.75
CA ASP A 191 7.77 -4.26 10.97
C ASP A 191 8.52 -5.37 10.22
N TYR A 192 8.63 -6.51 10.87
CA TYR A 192 9.10 -7.76 10.27
C TYR A 192 7.98 -8.79 10.37
N GLU A 193 7.69 -9.45 9.27
CA GLU A 193 6.63 -10.44 9.15
C GLU A 193 7.24 -11.74 8.62
N LEU A 194 6.95 -12.85 9.27
CA LEU A 194 7.35 -14.18 8.84
C LEU A 194 6.10 -15.04 8.81
N GLY A 195 5.88 -15.78 7.73
CA GLY A 195 4.66 -16.54 7.62
C GLY A 195 4.68 -17.63 6.57
N ILE A 196 3.57 -18.32 6.53
CA ILE A 196 3.27 -19.36 5.56
C ILE A 196 1.84 -19.18 5.11
N GLU A 197 1.66 -19.22 3.80
CA GLU A 197 0.36 -19.38 3.20
C GLU A 197 0.23 -20.80 2.64
N TRP A 198 -0.91 -21.43 2.86
CA TRP A 198 -1.26 -22.74 2.34
C TRP A 198 -2.59 -22.67 1.59
N GLN A 199 -2.56 -23.11 0.33
CA GLN A 199 -3.73 -23.27 -0.51
C GLN A 199 -3.96 -24.78 -0.74
N PRO A 200 -4.75 -25.46 0.10
CA PRO A 200 -5.06 -26.87 -0.07
C PRO A 200 -5.95 -27.13 -1.30
N ILE A 201 -6.78 -26.17 -1.67
CA ILE A 201 -7.61 -26.17 -2.88
C ILE A 201 -7.68 -24.74 -3.42
N LYS A 202 -7.95 -24.57 -4.71
CA LYS A 202 -7.97 -23.23 -5.35
C LYS A 202 -8.94 -22.23 -4.69
N ALA A 203 -10.03 -22.71 -4.11
CA ALA A 203 -11.06 -21.89 -3.49
C ALA A 203 -10.77 -21.55 -2.01
N PHE A 204 -9.67 -22.04 -1.42
CA PHE A 204 -9.41 -21.88 0.00
C PHE A 204 -7.93 -21.60 0.29
N GLU A 205 -7.69 -20.60 1.13
CA GLU A 205 -6.36 -20.16 1.55
C GLU A 205 -6.31 -20.03 3.08
N LEU A 206 -5.23 -20.55 3.68
CA LEU A 206 -4.88 -20.39 5.08
C LEU A 206 -3.56 -19.64 5.20
N VAL A 207 -3.52 -18.60 6.02
CA VAL A 207 -2.31 -17.83 6.31
C VAL A 207 -2.03 -17.89 7.81
N ALA A 208 -0.78 -18.19 8.15
CA ALA A 208 -0.24 -17.97 9.49
C ALA A 208 0.94 -17.02 9.40
N GLU A 209 0.90 -15.93 10.17
CA GLU A 209 1.88 -14.84 10.12
C GLU A 209 2.28 -14.43 11.54
N TRP A 210 3.57 -14.38 11.79
CA TRP A 210 4.17 -13.80 12.99
C TRP A 210 4.73 -12.42 12.66
N VAL A 211 4.23 -11.39 13.35
CA VAL A 211 4.65 -10.00 13.16
C VAL A 211 5.45 -9.54 14.37
N ILE A 212 6.60 -8.90 14.12
CA ILE A 212 7.43 -8.20 15.10
C ILE A 212 7.39 -6.72 14.73
N ALA A 213 6.73 -5.91 15.55
CA ALA A 213 6.47 -4.51 15.25
C ALA A 213 7.20 -3.56 16.22
N ASP A 214 7.82 -2.53 15.67
CA ASP A 214 8.34 -1.36 16.39
C ASP A 214 7.81 -0.09 15.69
N ARG A 215 6.82 0.54 16.31
CA ARG A 215 6.08 1.65 15.72
C ARG A 215 6.09 2.84 16.66
N THR A 216 6.46 4.00 16.16
CA THR A 216 6.19 5.30 16.79
C THR A 216 5.00 5.92 16.10
N PHE A 217 3.99 6.35 16.85
CA PHE A 217 2.86 7.07 16.29
C PHE A 217 2.39 8.18 17.22
N GLU A 218 2.56 9.42 16.76
CA GLU A 218 2.49 10.63 17.59
C GLU A 218 1.44 11.60 17.04
N ASP A 219 0.56 12.04 17.93
CA ASP A 219 -0.46 13.06 17.70
C ASP A 219 -0.62 13.95 18.94
N SER A 220 -1.60 14.85 18.95
CA SER A 220 -1.83 15.76 20.09
C SER A 220 -2.26 15.07 21.39
N ALA A 221 -2.87 13.88 21.33
CA ALA A 221 -3.24 13.12 22.52
C ALA A 221 -2.09 12.27 23.05
N LEU A 222 -1.25 11.73 22.16
CA LEU A 222 -0.11 10.90 22.50
C LEU A 222 1.16 11.42 21.82
N PRO A 223 1.76 12.53 22.31
CA PRO A 223 2.91 13.15 21.65
C PRO A 223 4.20 12.33 21.71
N ASN A 224 4.31 11.41 22.67
CA ASN A 224 5.46 10.53 22.83
C ASN A 224 4.97 9.09 22.98
N ASN A 225 4.83 8.39 21.85
CA ASN A 225 4.20 7.08 21.84
C ASN A 225 4.88 6.13 20.86
N ARG A 226 5.88 5.44 21.40
CA ARG A 226 6.54 4.32 20.75
C ARG A 226 6.03 3.02 21.36
N GLN A 227 5.62 2.10 20.52
CA GLN A 227 5.08 0.80 20.91
C GLN A 227 5.86 -0.30 20.22
N ARG A 228 6.13 -1.36 20.98
CA ARG A 228 6.77 -2.58 20.50
C ARG A 228 5.92 -3.76 20.91
N GLY A 229 5.80 -4.73 20.03
CA GLY A 229 5.03 -5.92 20.32
C GLY A 229 5.10 -6.92 19.19
N ASN A 230 4.70 -8.14 19.53
CA ASN A 230 4.62 -9.23 18.58
C ASN A 230 3.18 -9.73 18.53
N LEU A 231 2.73 -10.22 17.38
CA LEU A 231 1.43 -10.88 17.27
C LEU A 231 1.48 -12.05 16.29
N LEU A 232 0.66 -13.07 16.57
CA LEU A 232 0.33 -14.13 15.64
C LEU A 232 -1.01 -13.80 14.98
N ARG A 233 -1.03 -13.75 13.66
CA ARG A 233 -2.24 -13.62 12.85
C ARG A 233 -2.51 -14.93 12.13
N LEU A 234 -3.75 -15.40 12.24
CA LEU A 234 -4.26 -16.55 11.50
C LEU A 234 -5.44 -16.06 10.65
N GLN A 235 -5.46 -16.41 9.38
CA GLN A 235 -6.52 -16.05 8.45
C GLN A 235 -6.95 -17.27 7.63
N ALA A 236 -8.25 -17.39 7.42
CA ALA A 236 -8.85 -18.33 6.49
C ALA A 236 -9.69 -17.54 5.49
N GLN A 237 -9.46 -17.76 4.19
CA GLN A 237 -10.14 -17.04 3.12
C GLN A 237 -10.73 -18.03 2.10
N PHE A 238 -11.99 -17.79 1.73
CA PHE A 238 -12.68 -18.51 0.66
C PHE A 238 -12.80 -17.60 -0.56
N ASN A 239 -12.34 -18.11 -1.71
CA ASN A 239 -12.41 -17.43 -2.99
C ASN A 239 -13.46 -18.13 -3.87
N PHE A 240 -14.35 -17.36 -4.49
CA PHE A 240 -15.45 -17.83 -5.34
C PHE A 240 -15.44 -17.12 -6.69
#